data_AF-A0A539D165-F1
#
_entry.id   AF-A0A539D165-F1
#
_cell.length_a   1.000
_cell.length_b   1.000
_cell.length_c   1.000
_cell.angle_alpha   90.00
_cell.angle_beta   90.00
_cell.angle_gamma   90.00
#
_symmetry.space_group_name_H-M   'P 1'
#
loop_
_entity.id
_entity.type
_entity.pdbx_description
1 polymer ?
#
loop_
_entity_poly.entity_id
_entity_poly.type
_entity_poly.pdbx_seq_one_letter_code
_entity_poly.pdbx_strand_id
1 'polypeptide(L)' 'LFTRTIRFQCGCSPTRMLTMLRTIYAGRPLDLFQGDAGVETFCPRCGGRWWIEEKDFLES' A
#
# COMPACT_ATOMS: atom_id res chain seq x y z
N LEU A 1 15.43 -5.50 -38.32
CA LEU A 1 15.55 -6.03 -36.94
C LEU A 1 14.99 -4.99 -35.99
N PHE A 2 13.85 -5.25 -35.36
CA PHE A 2 13.30 -4.36 -34.33
C PHE A 2 13.65 -4.91 -32.95
N THR A 3 14.33 -4.09 -32.15
CA THR A 3 14.62 -4.40 -30.74
C THR A 3 13.63 -3.66 -29.87
N ARG A 4 12.92 -4.36 -28.97
CA ARG A 4 12.05 -3.75 -27.96
C ARG A 4 12.70 -3.82 -26.59
N THR A 5 12.77 -2.69 -25.91
CA THR A 5 13.21 -2.60 -24.52
C THR A 5 12.02 -2.89 -23.61
N ILE A 6 12.14 -3.91 -22.77
CA ILE A 6 11.15 -4.23 -21.73
C ILE A 6 11.75 -3.80 -20.39
N ARG A 7 10.96 -3.09 -19.58
CA ARG A 7 11.31 -2.76 -18.20
C ARG A 7 10.24 -3.30 -17.29
N PHE A 8 10.65 -3.73 -16.10
CA PHE A 8 9.71 -4.01 -15.04
C PHE A 8 9.03 -2.70 -14.60
N GLN A 9 7.70 -2.70 -14.55
CA GLN A 9 6.91 -1.60 -14.03
C GLN A 9 5.89 -2.18 -13.04
N CYS A 10 6.03 -1.83 -11.76
CA CYS A 10 5.04 -2.19 -10.76
C CYS A 10 3.87 -1.20 -10.80
N GLY A 11 2.65 -1.71 -10.62
CA GLY A 11 1.45 -0.89 -10.57
C GLY A 11 1.05 -0.48 -9.14
N CYS A 12 1.92 -0.55 -8.15
CA CYS A 12 1.56 -0.11 -6.80
C CYS A 12 1.21 1.39 -6.79
N SER A 13 0.19 1.74 -6.02
CA SER A 13 -0.28 3.11 -5.83
C SER A 13 -0.85 3.24 -4.42
N PRO A 14 -1.02 4.47 -3.88
CA PRO A 14 -1.59 4.67 -2.55
C PRO A 14 -2.94 3.97 -2.39
N THR A 15 -3.84 4.15 -3.35
CA THR A 15 -5.17 3.51 -3.37
C THR A 15 -5.08 1.99 -3.30
N ARG A 16 -4.20 1.37 -4.10
CA ARG A 16 -4.04 -0.10 -4.10
C ARG A 16 -3.47 -0.62 -2.77
N MET A 17 -2.54 0.12 -2.19
CA MET A 17 -1.97 -0.22 -0.88
C MET A 17 -3.03 -0.09 0.23
N LEU A 18 -3.83 0.98 0.22
CA LEU A 18 -4.96 1.17 1.13
C LEU A 18 -5.98 0.04 1.02
N THR A 19 -6.41 -0.32 -0.20
CA THR A 19 -7.36 -1.43 -0.42
C THR A 19 -6.81 -2.76 0.13
N MET A 20 -5.53 -3.04 -0.09
CA MET A 20 -4.87 -4.23 0.45
C MET A 20 -4.89 -4.24 1.98
N LEU A 21 -4.45 -3.15 2.61
CA LEU A 21 -4.42 -3.04 4.08
C LEU A 21 -5.82 -3.19 4.67
N ARG A 22 -6.84 -2.58 4.06
CA ARG A 22 -8.24 -2.71 4.51
C ARG A 22 -8.75 -4.14 4.42
N THR A 23 -8.31 -4.89 3.41
CA THR A 23 -8.68 -6.30 3.26
C THR A 23 -8.09 -7.15 4.38
N ILE A 24 -6.84 -6.87 4.79
CA ILE A 24 -6.13 -7.62 5.84
C ILE A 24 -6.62 -7.25 7.24
N TYR A 25 -6.82 -5.96 7.48
CA TYR A 25 -7.17 -5.38 8.77
C TYR A 25 -8.65 -4.94 8.85
N ALA A 26 -9.52 -5.58 8.07
CA ALA A 26 -10.94 -5.23 7.99
C ALA A 26 -11.58 -5.15 9.38
N GLY A 27 -12.12 -3.98 9.72
CA GLY A 27 -12.77 -3.73 11.02
C GLY A 27 -11.82 -3.66 12.23
N ARG A 28 -10.50 -3.69 12.02
CA ARG A 28 -9.48 -3.68 13.07
C ARG A 28 -8.36 -2.65 12.79
N PRO A 29 -8.69 -1.36 12.62
CA PRO A 29 -7.69 -0.32 12.37
C PRO A 29 -6.65 -0.21 13.51
N LEU A 30 -7.10 -0.40 14.76
CA LEU A 30 -6.21 -0.36 15.93
C LEU A 30 -5.10 -1.44 15.88
N ASP A 31 -5.36 -2.60 15.27
CA ASP A 31 -4.35 -3.66 15.12
C ASP A 31 -3.25 -3.23 14.13
N LEU A 32 -3.60 -2.43 13.11
CA LEU A 32 -2.66 -1.94 12.10
C LEU A 32 -1.82 -0.79 12.62
N PHE A 33 -2.47 0.22 13.20
CA PHE A 33 -1.83 1.48 13.57
C PHE A 33 -1.29 1.50 15.00
N GLN A 34 -1.82 0.66 15.90
CA GLN A 34 -1.35 0.53 17.29
C GLN A 34 -1.28 1.86 18.07
N GLY A 35 -2.07 2.86 17.69
CA GLY A 35 -2.08 4.19 18.29
C GLY A 35 -1.21 5.24 17.56
N ASP A 36 -0.48 4.86 16.52
CA ASP A 36 0.27 5.78 15.67
C ASP A 36 -0.60 6.41 14.59
N ALA A 37 -0.28 7.65 14.20
CA ALA A 37 -1.02 8.38 13.15
C ALA A 37 -0.86 7.78 11.74
N GLY A 38 0.06 6.84 11.56
CA GLY A 38 0.32 6.18 10.29
C GLY A 38 1.35 5.07 10.41
N VAL A 39 1.46 4.26 9.36
CA VAL A 39 2.41 3.14 9.28
C VAL A 39 3.13 3.11 7.95
N GLU A 40 4.38 2.62 7.97
CA GLU A 40 5.09 2.26 6.75
C GLU A 40 4.67 0.85 6.31
N THR A 41 4.30 0.72 5.03
CA THR A 41 4.00 -0.56 4.40
C THR A 41 4.80 -0.75 3.12
N PHE A 42 5.00 -2.01 2.74
CA PHE A 42 5.77 -2.39 1.58
C PHE A 42 4.87 -3.05 0.54
N CYS A 43 5.02 -2.66 -0.72
CA CYS A 43 4.39 -3.38 -1.80
C CYS A 43 5.01 -4.78 -1.91
N PRO A 44 4.25 -5.87 -1.75
CA PRO A 44 4.80 -7.23 -1.77
C PRO A 44 5.33 -7.63 -3.17
N ARG A 45 5.01 -6.86 -4.21
CA ARG A 45 5.41 -7.12 -5.60
C ARG A 45 6.74 -6.49 -5.99
N CYS A 46 7.08 -5.33 -5.42
CA CYS A 46 8.26 -4.56 -5.84
C CYS A 46 9.10 -3.99 -4.69
N GLY A 47 8.68 -4.18 -3.44
CA GLY A 47 9.37 -3.61 -2.27
C GLY A 47 9.21 -2.09 -2.12
N GLY A 48 8.40 -1.43 -2.95
CA GLY A 48 8.13 0.00 -2.84
C GLY A 48 7.53 0.34 -1.47
N ARG A 49 8.07 1.38 -0.83
CA ARG A 49 7.63 1.86 0.49
C ARG A 49 6.49 2.86 0.34
N TRP A 50 5.50 2.73 1.21
CA TRP A 50 4.33 3.60 1.24
C TRP A 50 4.03 3.98 2.69
N TRP A 51 3.90 5.28 2.94
CA TRP A 51 3.35 5.77 4.19
C TRP A 51 1.84 5.86 4.08
N ILE A 52 1.14 5.31 5.06
CA ILE A 52 -0.32 5.28 5.10
C ILE A 52 -0.76 5.94 6.39
N GLU A 53 -1.55 7.01 6.29
CA GLU A 53 -2.13 7.67 7.45
C GLU A 53 -3.40 6.94 7.91
N GLU A 54 -3.64 6.92 9.23
CA GLU A 54 -4.85 6.33 9.81
C GLU A 54 -6.11 7.01 9.27
N LYS A 55 -6.08 8.34 9.13
CA LYS A 55 -7.21 9.11 8.57
C LYS A 55 -7.58 8.65 7.15
N ASP A 56 -6.59 8.46 6.27
CA ASP A 56 -6.82 8.04 4.89
C ASP A 56 -7.38 6.61 4.83
N PHE A 57 -6.97 5.76 5.79
CA PHE A 57 -7.47 4.41 5.95
C PHE A 57 -8.92 4.37 6.42
N LEU A 58 -9.35 5.30 7.27
CA LEU A 58 -10.71 5.36 7.82
C LEU A 58 -11.71 6.11 6.90
N GLU A 59 -11.25 7.09 6.12
CA GLU A 59 -12.12 8.01 5.35
C GLU A 59 -12.58 7.51 3.97
N SER A 60 -12.10 6.36 3.47
CA SER A 60 -12.49 5.86 2.12
C SER A 60 -12.99 4.43 2.03
#